data_AF-A0A7J4JKN1-F1
#
_entry.id   AF-A0A7J4JKN1-F1
#
_cell.length_a   1.000
_cell.length_b   1.000
_cell.length_c   1.000
_cell.angle_alpha   90.00
_cell.angle_beta   90.00
_cell.angle_gamma   90.00
#
_symmetry.space_group_name_H-M   'P 1'
#
loop_
_entity.id
_entity.type
_entity.pdbx_description
1 polymer ?
#
loop_
_entity_poly.entity_id
_entity_poly.type
_entity_poly.pdbx_seq_one_letter_code
_entity_poly.pdbx_strand_id
1 'polypeptide(L)' 'MKHYDYVVMHLSAITIQFKGAPDEVLKALVKKGFAKTKAEAVRFALLHLGEEYGLITRRLHAKAEAYAYAEIKGT' A
#
# COMPACT_ATOMS: atom_id res chain seq x y z
N MET A 1 -14.94 18.67 -23.52
CA MET A 1 -15.51 17.98 -22.34
C MET A 1 -14.36 17.32 -21.60
N LYS A 2 -14.04 17.74 -20.37
CA LYS A 2 -12.90 17.15 -19.62
C LYS A 2 -13.39 15.85 -18.96
N HIS A 3 -12.89 14.70 -19.43
CA HIS A 3 -13.09 13.43 -18.74
C HIS A 3 -12.32 13.46 -17.42
N TYR A 4 -13.04 13.60 -16.32
CA TYR A 4 -12.50 13.38 -14.99
C TYR A 4 -12.58 11.88 -14.71
N ASP A 5 -11.45 11.19 -14.82
CA ASP A 5 -11.32 9.81 -14.33
C ASP A 5 -11.41 9.83 -12.79
N TYR A 6 -12.61 9.65 -12.26
CA TYR A 6 -12.83 9.40 -10.84
C TYR A 6 -12.22 8.03 -10.52
N VAL A 7 -11.16 8.03 -9.70
CA VAL A 7 -10.64 6.79 -9.13
C VAL A 7 -11.49 6.52 -7.91
N VAL A 8 -12.40 5.56 -8.02
CA VAL A 8 -13.20 5.09 -6.89
C VAL A 8 -12.25 4.35 -5.95
N MET A 9 -12.00 4.94 -4.78
CA MET A 9 -11.17 4.32 -3.76
C MET A 9 -12.03 3.38 -2.91
N HIS A 10 -11.85 2.08 -3.11
CA HIS A 10 -12.48 1.07 -2.29
C HIS A 10 -11.49 0.53 -1.25
N LEU A 11 -11.84 0.70 0.03
CA LEU A 11 -11.16 0.00 1.10
C LEU A 11 -11.50 -1.50 1.00
N SER A 12 -10.47 -2.31 0.76
CA SER A 12 -10.60 -3.77 0.73
C SER A 12 -9.83 -4.36 1.92
N ALA A 13 -10.52 -5.14 2.74
CA ALA A 13 -9.91 -5.86 3.86
C ALA A 13 -9.67 -7.32 3.45
N ILE A 14 -8.44 -7.80 3.64
CA ILE A 14 -8.06 -9.19 3.36
C ILE A 14 -7.29 -9.77 4.55
N THR A 15 -7.52 -11.04 4.85
CA THR A 15 -6.74 -11.80 5.83
C THR A 15 -5.70 -12.62 5.08
N ILE A 16 -4.42 -12.39 5.37
CA ILE A 16 -3.30 -13.12 4.74
C ILE A 16 -2.59 -13.95 5.80
N GLN A 17 -2.40 -15.24 5.51
CA GLN A 17 -1.54 -16.10 6.31
C GLN A 17 -0.18 -16.25 5.64
N PHE A 18 0.88 -15.78 6.29
CA PHE A 18 2.25 -15.97 5.82
C PHE A 18 2.81 -17.30 6.35
N LYS A 19 3.64 -17.96 5.53
CA LYS A 19 4.42 -19.14 5.94
C LYS A 19 5.91 -18.78 5.95
N GLY A 20 6.63 -19.12 7.02
CA GLY A 20 8.07 -18.89 7.15
C GLY A 20 8.47 -17.47 7.58
N ALA A 21 9.56 -16.96 7.01
CA ALA A 21 10.19 -15.67 7.35
C ALA A 21 9.38 -14.36 7.19
N PRO A 22 8.25 -14.27 6.46
CA PRO A 22 7.62 -12.96 6.22
C PRO A 22 7.14 -12.22 7.48
N ASP A 23 6.75 -12.90 8.57
CA ASP A 23 6.36 -12.21 9.80
C ASP A 23 7.53 -11.48 10.47
N GLU A 24 8.73 -12.07 10.44
CA GLU A 24 9.95 -11.45 10.98
C GLU A 24 10.35 -10.22 10.17
N VAL A 25 10.25 -10.31 8.84
CA VAL A 25 10.49 -9.19 7.93
C VAL A 25 9.50 -8.06 8.20
N LEU A 26 8.20 -8.36 8.29
CA LEU A 26 7.16 -7.35 8.57
C LEU A 26 7.38 -6.68 9.94
N LYS A 27 7.71 -7.46 10.98
CA LYS A 27 8.07 -6.92 12.30
C LYS A 27 9.31 -6.02 12.22
N ALA A 28 10.33 -6.41 11.47
CA ALA A 28 11.54 -5.61 11.30
C ALA A 28 11.28 -4.29 10.56
N LEU A 29 10.45 -4.31 9.52
CA LEU A 29 10.05 -3.10 8.78
C LEU A 29 9.35 -2.09 9.69
N VAL A 30 8.44 -2.56 10.54
CA VAL A 30 7.76 -1.71 11.52
C VAL A 30 8.73 -1.20 12.58
N LYS A 31 9.55 -2.08 13.17
CA LYS A 31 10.51 -1.71 14.22
C LYS A 31 11.54 -0.69 13.75
N LYS A 32 11.95 -0.74 12.48
CA LYS A 32 12.92 0.19 11.89
C LYS A 32 12.26 1.48 11.36
N GLY A 33 10.94 1.61 11.43
CA GLY A 33 10.21 2.81 11.01
C GLY A 33 10.02 2.94 9.49
N PHE A 34 10.29 1.88 8.72
CA PHE A 34 10.00 1.88 7.27
C PHE A 34 8.50 1.84 6.98
N ALA A 35 7.72 1.28 7.90
CA ALA A 35 6.26 1.30 7.88
C ALA A 35 5.74 1.48 9.31
N LYS A 36 4.55 2.05 9.49
CA LYS A 36 3.91 2.25 10.79
C LYS A 36 3.13 1.00 11.21
N THR A 37 2.60 0.25 10.24
CA THR A 37 1.86 -1.00 10.49
C THR A 37 2.30 -2.12 9.55
N LYS A 38 2.01 -3.38 9.92
CA LYS A 38 2.24 -4.52 9.01
C LYS A 38 1.40 -4.41 7.73
N ALA A 39 0.19 -3.88 7.82
CA ALA A 39 -0.68 -3.67 6.67
C ALA A 39 -0.09 -2.65 5.69
N GLU A 40 0.51 -1.56 6.21
CA GLU A 40 1.22 -0.57 5.40
C GLU A 40 2.46 -1.18 4.72
N ALA A 41 3.24 -1.99 5.45
CA ALA A 41 4.37 -2.71 4.86
C ALA A 41 3.94 -3.64 3.71
N VAL A 42 2.84 -4.39 3.87
CA VAL A 42 2.27 -5.23 2.80
C VAL A 42 1.78 -4.37 1.62
N ARG A 43 1.18 -3.21 1.90
CA ARG A 43 0.75 -2.27 0.87
C ARG A 43 1.94 -1.79 0.03
N PHE A 44 3.06 -1.41 0.66
CA PHE A 44 4.27 -1.02 -0.07
C PHE A 44 4.82 -2.15 -0.93
N ALA A 45 4.85 -3.38 -0.42
CA ALA A 45 5.29 -4.54 -1.19
C ALA A 45 4.40 -4.79 -2.42
N LEU A 46 3.08 -4.71 -2.26
CA LEU A 46 2.13 -4.88 -3.37
C LEU A 46 2.23 -3.76 -4.41
N LEU A 47 2.42 -2.51 -3.97
CA LEU A 47 2.64 -1.38 -4.85
C LEU A 47 3.92 -1.58 -5.67
N HIS A 48 5.04 -1.87 -5.01
CA HIS A 48 6.30 -2.13 -5.68
C HIS A 48 6.20 -3.27 -6.70
N LEU A 49 5.57 -4.39 -6.31
CA LEU A 49 5.30 -5.51 -7.21
C LEU A 49 4.45 -5.07 -8.42
N GLY A 50 3.38 -4.30 -8.18
CA GLY A 50 2.54 -3.79 -9.24
C GLY A 50 3.30 -2.90 -10.24
N GLU A 51 4.27 -2.10 -9.76
CA GLU A 51 5.13 -1.30 -10.64
C GLU A 51 6.06 -2.20 -11.48
N GLU A 52 6.71 -3.18 -10.86
CA GLU A 52 7.62 -4.12 -11.53
C GLU A 52 6.92 -4.89 -12.68
N TYR A 53 5.66 -5.29 -12.47
CA TYR A 53 4.87 -6.00 -13.49
C TYR A 53 4.09 -5.05 -14.43
N GLY A 54 4.21 -3.73 -14.28
CA GLY A 54 3.48 -2.75 -15.10
C GLY A 54 1.96 -2.78 -14.90
N LEU A 55 1.48 -3.31 -13.78
CA LEU A 55 0.05 -3.42 -13.42
C LEU A 55 -0.53 -2.09 -12.92
N ILE A 56 0.31 -1.21 -12.40
CA ILE A 56 -0.06 0.14 -11.98
C ILE A 56 0.73 1.18 -12.76
N THR A 57 0.02 2.16 -13.30
CA THR A 57 0.64 3.33 -13.92
C THR A 57 1.00 4.35 -12.84
N ARG A 58 2.02 5.19 -13.06
CA ARG A 58 2.43 6.29 -12.13
C ARG A 58 1.26 7.13 -11.58
N ARG A 59 0.17 7.27 -12.36
CA ARG A 59 -1.03 8.02 -11.98
C ARG A 59 -1.85 7.34 -10.87
N LEU A 60 -1.84 6.01 -10.81
CA LEU A 60 -2.45 5.24 -9.73
C LEU A 60 -1.57 5.27 -8.46
N HIS A 61 -0.24 5.26 -8.61
CA HIS A 61 0.71 5.34 -7.51
C HIS A 61 0.55 6.64 -6.70
N ALA A 62 0.57 7.79 -7.38
CA ALA A 62 0.45 9.10 -6.73
C ALA A 62 -0.88 9.30 -5.98
N LYS A 63 -1.97 8.70 -6.48
CA LYS A 63 -3.29 8.75 -5.81
C LYS A 63 -3.36 7.80 -4.60
N ALA A 64 -2.78 6.59 -4.70
CA ALA A 64 -2.73 5.64 -3.60
C ALA A 64 -1.86 6.14 -2.44
N GLU A 65 -0.71 6.77 -2.74
CA GLU A 65 0.16 7.40 -1.75
C GLU A 65 -0.56 8.54 -1.02
N ALA A 66 -1.18 9.48 -1.75
CA ALA A 66 -1.89 10.62 -1.16
C ALA A 66 -2.97 10.18 -0.15
N TYR A 67 -3.69 9.09 -0.43
CA TYR A 67 -4.67 8.54 0.50
C TYR A 67 -4.04 7.85 1.71
N ALA A 68 -3.00 7.03 1.50
CA ALA A 68 -2.29 6.38 2.61
C ALA A 68 -1.77 7.42 3.62
N TYR A 69 -1.27 8.56 3.15
CA TYR A 69 -0.83 9.66 4.03
C TYR A 69 -1.98 10.41 4.72
N ALA A 70 -3.17 10.48 4.11
CA ALA A 70 -4.33 11.15 4.68
C ALA A 70 -4.94 10.37 5.86
N GLU A 71 -5.05 9.04 5.75
CA GLU A 71 -5.57 8.21 6.85
C GLU A 71 -4.69 8.29 8.10
N ILE A 72 -3.37 8.44 7.94
CA ILE A 72 -2.45 8.48 9.09
C ILE A 72 -2.42 9.84 9.80
N LYS A 73 -2.85 10.93 9.13
CA LYS A 73 -2.95 12.26 9.79
C LYS A 73 -4.29 12.48 10.48
N GLY A 74 -5.28 11.61 10.24
CA GLY A 74 -6.62 11.68 10.82
C GLY A 74 -6.82 10.85 12.11
N THR A 75 -5.75 10.25 12.63
CA THR A 75 -5.68 9.47 13.88
C THR A 75 -4.58 10.01 14.77
#